data_AF-A0A2W5DCS2-F1
#
_entry.id   AF-A0A2W5DCS2-F1
#
_cell.length_a   1.000
_cell.length_b   1.000
_cell.length_c   1.000
_cell.angle_alpha   90.00
_cell.angle_beta   90.00
_cell.angle_gamma   90.00
#
_symmetry.space_group_name_H-M   'P 1'
#
loop_
_entity.id
_entity.type
_entity.pdbx_description
1 polymer ?
#
loop_
_entity_poly.entity_id
_entity_poly.type
_entity_poly.pdbx_seq_one_letter_code
_entity_poly.pdbx_strand_id
1 'polypeptide(L)' 'MANIGSFTADKDGFTGTLRTLTLNVKVKLVPNDKGDNE' A
#
# COMPACT_ATOMS: atom_id res chain seq x y z
N MET A 1 -18.74 7.73 5.18
CA MET A 1 -17.47 6.97 5.28
C MET A 1 -16.70 7.24 4.01
N ALA A 2 -15.49 7.81 4.09
CA ALA A 2 -14.70 8.15 2.91
C ALA A 2 -13.67 7.05 2.65
N ASN A 3 -13.58 6.59 1.40
CA ASN A 3 -12.63 5.55 1.01
C ASN A 3 -11.29 6.22 0.68
N ILE A 4 -10.25 5.87 1.45
CA ILE A 4 -8.88 6.43 1.30
C ILE A 4 -8.15 5.81 0.10
N GLY A 5 -8.67 4.71 -0.45
CA GLY A 5 -8.02 4.01 -1.55
C GLY A 5 -8.65 2.67 -1.85
N SER A 6 -8.10 2.01 -2.87
CA SER A 6 -8.44 0.63 -3.22
C SER A 6 -7.17 -0.13 -3.52
N PHE A 7 -7.06 -1.33 -2.95
CA PHE A 7 -5.86 -2.16 -3.00
C PHE A 7 -6.24 -3.58 -3.42
N THR A 8 -5.36 -4.19 -4.19
CA THR A 8 -5.50 -5.58 -4.64
C THR A 8 -4.22 -6.33 -4.26
N ALA A 9 -4.40 -7.56 -3.77
CA ALA A 9 -3.29 -8.45 -3.48
C ALA A 9 -2.53 -8.76 -4.77
N ASP A 10 -1.21 -8.62 -4.70
CA ASP A 10 -0.24 -8.93 -5.74
C ASP A 10 0.75 -9.97 -5.21
N LYS A 11 1.55 -10.58 -6.08
CA LYS A 11 2.48 -11.65 -5.71
C LYS A 11 3.41 -11.28 -4.55
N ASP A 12 3.86 -10.02 -4.49
CA ASP A 12 4.86 -9.54 -3.53
C ASP A 12 4.32 -8.43 -2.61
N GLY A 13 2.99 -8.30 -2.47
CA GLY A 13 2.39 -7.28 -1.60
C GLY A 13 1.01 -6.81 -2.05
N PHE A 14 0.72 -5.52 -1.90
CA PHE A 14 -0.55 -4.92 -2.32
C PHE A 14 -0.32 -3.73 -3.22
N THR A 15 -0.93 -3.73 -4.39
CA THR A 15 -0.88 -2.58 -5.31
C THR A 15 -2.21 -1.87 -5.31
N GLY A 16 -2.18 -0.54 -5.34
CA GLY A 16 -3.41 0.23 -5.29
C GLY A 16 -3.25 1.73 -5.50
N THR A 17 -4.33 2.44 -5.20
CA THR A 17 -4.37 3.90 -5.22
C THR A 17 -4.59 4.41 -3.81
N LEU A 18 -3.83 5.43 -3.44
CA LEU A 18 -4.04 6.20 -2.22
C LEU A 18 -4.58 7.57 -2.64
N ARG A 19 -5.83 7.82 -2.27
CA ARG A 19 -6.59 9.05 -2.54
C ARG A 19 -7.05 9.67 -1.24
N THR A 20 -6.33 10.70 -0.83
CA THR A 20 -6.71 11.61 0.24
C THR A 20 -7.03 12.98 -0.35
N LEU A 21 -7.43 13.94 0.50
CA LEU A 21 -7.65 15.33 0.07
C LEU A 21 -6.35 15.99 -0.46
N THR A 22 -5.19 15.55 0.03
CA THR A 22 -3.89 16.18 -0.25
C THR A 22 -2.96 15.33 -1.12
N LEU A 23 -3.23 14.03 -1.26
CA LEU A 23 -2.35 13.08 -1.93
C LEU A 23 -3.17 12.12 -2.80
N ASN A 24 -2.82 12.03 -4.07
CA ASN A 24 -3.44 11.12 -5.03
C ASN A 24 -2.34 10.41 -5.84
N VAL A 25 -1.94 9.22 -5.40
CA VAL A 25 -0.82 8.47 -5.96
C VAL A 25 -1.14 6.99 -6.11
N LYS A 26 -0.45 6.32 -7.03
CA LYS A 26 -0.40 4.85 -7.08
C LYS A 26 0.75 4.38 -6.20
N VAL A 27 0.51 3.35 -5.40
CA VAL A 27 1.51 2.81 -4.47
C VAL A 27 1.52 1.29 -4.52
N LYS A 28 2.68 0.71 -4.21
CA LYS A 28 2.85 -0.72 -3.90
C LYS A 28 3.30 -0.82 -2.44
N LEU A 29 2.50 -1.47 -1.62
CA LEU A 29 2.84 -1.82 -0.25
C LEU A 29 3.54 -3.17 -0.29
N VAL A 30 4.83 -3.18 0.01
CA VAL A 30 5.62 -4.40 0.16
C VAL A 30 5.89 -4.63 1.65
N PRO A 31 5.99 -5.89 2.12
CA PRO A 31 6.47 -6.19 3.46
C PRO A 31 7.81 -5.49 3.67
N ASN A 32 7.99 -4.87 4.83
CA ASN A 32 9.32 -4.44 5.21
C ASN A 32 10.10 -5.72 5.58
N ASP A 33 11.15 -6.04 4.84
CA ASP A 33 12.11 -7.09 5.18
C ASP A 33 12.81 -6.69 6.49
N LYS A 34 12.13 -6.92 7.62
CA LYS A 34 12.80 -7.12 8.90
C LYS A 34 13.39 -8.53 8.82
N GLY A 35 14.44 -8.69 8.04
CA GLY A 35 15.31 -9.84 8.20
C GLY A 35 15.72 -9.91 9.67
N ASP A 36 15.62 -11.10 10.25
CA ASP A 36 16.28 -11.53 11.48
C ASP A 36 17.30 -10.52 12.02
N ASN A 37 16.91 -9.76 13.03
CA ASN A 37 17.82 -9.03 13.90
C ASN A 37 17.43 -9.38 15.35
N GLU A 38 17.41 -10.69 15.61
CA GLU A 38 17.45 -11.29 16.94
C GLU A 38 18.60 -12.30 16.99
#